data_AF-A0A2Z3GZ98-F1
#
_entry.id   AF-A0A2Z3GZ98-F1
#
_cell.length_a   1.000
_cell.length_b   1.000
_cell.length_c   1.000
_cell.angle_alpha   90.00
_cell.angle_beta   90.00
_cell.angle_gamma   90.00
#
_symmetry.space_group_name_H-M   'P 1'
#
loop_
_entity.id
_entity.type
_entity.pdbx_description
1 polymer ?
#
loop_
_entity_poly.entity_id
_entity_poly.type
_entity_poly.pdbx_seq_one_letter_code
_entity_poly.pdbx_strand_id
1 'polypeptide(L)'
;MERAHLICPRGVQKPRPVASRLNEGAVTETDRAAFLAAILDHPADDTHRLVYADALRESPRPFDREHGRFLWAGVTLAGYRGSEPATDGTFFDAVREQTESAPPVLAAQVKRLRGWDWAECAWDNDATAPDRVTVSRIPEPITGEHPRERRLRRRRRAPGPAVIWERGCVTAVRLGLREWVTEGGAYLARCPIERAELTDTPGLVVRLLGDATGWRVELSLRLPAAADGSQPAVTLTHERSVGAVPADRRGSVFDEVLGGPFLTQLLADLRTDAGDRWPNG
;
A
#
# COMPACT_ATOMS: atom_id res chain seq x y z
N MET A 1 20.29 21.70 10.32
CA MET A 1 19.41 20.53 10.49
C MET A 1 20.06 19.36 9.77
N GLU A 2 21.01 18.70 10.44
CA GLU A 2 21.70 17.51 9.93
C GLU A 2 20.74 16.32 9.97
N ARG A 3 20.59 15.62 8.83
CA ARG A 3 19.88 14.34 8.77
C ARG A 3 20.78 13.28 9.39
N ALA A 4 20.41 12.79 10.57
CA ALA A 4 21.07 11.65 11.19
C ALA A 4 20.94 10.42 10.28
N HIS A 5 22.07 9.95 9.76
CA HIS A 5 22.18 8.64 9.13
C HIS A 5 22.24 7.59 10.25
N LEU A 6 21.18 6.80 10.41
CA LEU A 6 21.16 5.69 11.37
C LEU A 6 22.20 4.63 10.95
N ILE A 7 23.23 4.47 11.76
CA ILE A 7 24.21 3.40 11.68
C ILE A 7 23.68 2.24 12.55
N CYS A 8 23.48 1.06 11.97
CA CYS A 8 23.04 -0.14 12.69
C CYS A 8 24.03 -0.57 13.79
N PRO A 9 23.60 -0.83 15.04
CA PRO A 9 24.42 -1.53 16.01
C PRO A 9 24.33 -3.06 15.83
N ARG A 10 25.49 -3.72 15.84
CA ARG A 10 25.60 -5.19 15.90
C ARG A 10 25.45 -5.67 17.35
N GLY A 11 24.58 -6.65 17.55
CA GLY A 11 24.66 -7.62 18.66
C GLY A 11 23.58 -7.49 19.74
N VAL A 12 22.46 -8.19 19.59
CA VAL A 12 21.53 -8.51 20.68
C VAL A 12 21.08 -9.97 20.54
N GLN A 13 21.16 -10.73 21.64
CA GLN A 13 20.76 -12.13 21.74
C GLN A 13 19.25 -12.33 21.56
N LYS A 14 18.87 -13.39 20.83
CA LYS A 14 17.48 -13.76 20.52
C LYS A 14 16.70 -14.20 21.78
N PRO A 15 15.43 -13.78 21.95
CA PRO A 15 14.54 -14.39 22.93
C PRO A 15 14.16 -15.83 22.52
N ARG A 16 13.95 -16.70 23.52
CA ARG A 16 13.50 -18.09 23.35
C ARG A 16 12.00 -18.12 23.00
N PRO A 17 11.57 -18.91 21.99
CA PRO A 17 10.16 -19.01 21.65
C PRO A 17 9.39 -19.85 22.69
N VAL A 18 8.19 -19.38 23.05
CA VAL A 18 7.17 -20.15 23.77
C VAL A 18 6.50 -21.05 22.73
N ALA A 19 6.55 -22.37 22.95
CA ALA A 19 5.95 -23.35 22.06
C ALA A 19 4.42 -23.38 22.28
N SER A 20 3.67 -22.70 21.41
CA SER A 20 2.25 -22.98 21.20
C SER A 20 2.12 -24.15 20.22
N ARG A 21 1.57 -25.28 20.69
CA ARG A 21 1.17 -26.39 19.82
C ARG A 21 -0.20 -26.07 19.24
N LEU A 22 -0.26 -25.49 18.05
CA LEU A 22 -1.47 -25.44 17.23
C LEU A 22 -1.15 -25.98 15.83
N ASN A 23 -2.02 -26.87 15.37
CA ASN A 23 -2.12 -27.50 14.04
C ASN A 23 -0.99 -27.25 13.03
N GLU A 24 -0.30 -28.33 12.63
CA GLU A 24 0.62 -28.39 11.48
C GLU A 24 -0.09 -28.28 10.11
N GLY A 25 -1.14 -27.47 10.01
CA GLY A 25 -1.83 -27.16 8.76
C GLY A 25 -1.24 -25.90 8.14
N ALA A 26 -0.59 -26.02 6.98
CA ALA A 26 -0.20 -24.84 6.21
C ALA A 26 -1.43 -23.98 5.89
N VAL A 27 -1.32 -22.65 6.02
CA VAL A 27 -2.38 -21.70 5.65
C VAL A 27 -2.82 -21.97 4.20
N THR A 28 -4.08 -22.39 4.02
CA THR A 28 -4.64 -22.69 2.70
C THR A 28 -4.93 -21.41 1.92
N GLU A 29 -5.11 -21.49 0.60
CA GLU A 29 -5.48 -20.30 -0.20
C GLU A 29 -6.85 -19.74 0.22
N THR A 30 -7.76 -20.62 0.66
CA THR A 30 -9.06 -20.23 1.22
C THR A 30 -8.90 -19.45 2.53
N ASP A 31 -8.03 -19.91 3.44
CA ASP A 31 -7.75 -19.19 4.69
C ASP A 31 -7.16 -17.81 4.43
N ARG A 32 -6.24 -17.70 3.46
CA ARG A 32 -5.68 -16.39 3.05
C ARG A 32 -6.76 -15.47 2.53
N ALA A 33 -7.63 -15.96 1.65
CA ALA A 33 -8.71 -15.15 1.12
C ALA A 33 -9.62 -14.63 2.25
N ALA A 34 -9.91 -15.46 3.26
CA ALA A 34 -10.68 -15.05 4.43
C ALA A 34 -9.97 -13.98 5.27
N PHE A 35 -8.67 -14.13 5.54
CA PHE A 35 -7.89 -13.12 6.27
C PHE A 35 -7.82 -11.79 5.52
N LEU A 36 -7.49 -11.82 4.24
CA LEU A 36 -7.43 -10.62 3.41
C LEU A 36 -8.81 -9.94 3.30
N ALA A 37 -9.88 -10.74 3.26
CA ALA A 37 -11.22 -10.22 3.26
C ALA A 37 -11.55 -9.44 4.55
N ALA A 38 -11.26 -10.04 5.71
CA ALA A 38 -11.49 -9.42 7.02
C ALA A 38 -10.64 -8.16 7.23
N ILE A 39 -9.37 -8.18 6.81
CA ILE A 39 -8.48 -7.01 6.85
C ILE A 39 -9.07 -5.83 6.08
N LEU A 40 -9.71 -6.12 4.96
CA LEU A 40 -10.25 -5.11 4.06
C LEU A 40 -11.64 -4.60 4.50
N ASP A 41 -12.43 -5.43 5.19
CA ASP A 41 -13.70 -5.01 5.82
C ASP A 41 -13.49 -4.19 7.10
N HIS A 42 -12.33 -4.38 7.75
CA HIS A 42 -11.95 -3.67 8.96
C HIS A 42 -10.54 -3.08 8.81
N PRO A 43 -10.34 -2.13 7.89
CA PRO A 43 -9.01 -1.62 7.57
C PRO A 43 -8.36 -0.90 8.75
N ALA A 44 -9.13 -0.36 9.70
CA ALA A 44 -8.61 0.26 10.91
C ALA A 44 -8.28 -0.75 12.03
N ASP A 45 -8.77 -1.98 11.96
CA ASP A 45 -8.53 -3.01 12.98
C ASP A 45 -7.30 -3.85 12.62
N ASP A 46 -6.26 -3.73 13.43
CA ASP A 46 -5.02 -4.49 13.24
C ASP A 46 -5.09 -5.90 13.81
N THR A 47 -6.16 -6.28 14.51
CA THR A 47 -6.37 -7.63 15.05
C THR A 47 -6.35 -8.66 13.93
N HIS A 48 -7.07 -8.43 12.83
CA HIS A 48 -7.07 -9.36 11.69
C HIS A 48 -5.70 -9.49 11.02
N ARG A 49 -4.93 -8.39 10.97
CA ARG A 49 -3.56 -8.39 10.48
C ARG A 49 -2.66 -9.24 11.37
N LEU A 50 -2.71 -9.02 12.69
CA LEU A 50 -1.88 -9.78 13.64
C LEU A 50 -2.19 -11.28 13.65
N VAL A 51 -3.48 -11.65 13.66
CA VAL A 51 -3.87 -13.08 13.57
C VAL A 51 -3.37 -13.70 12.27
N TYR A 52 -3.44 -12.97 11.15
CA TYR A 52 -2.90 -13.44 9.88
C TYR A 52 -1.36 -13.56 9.90
N ALA A 53 -0.66 -12.60 10.51
CA ALA A 53 0.79 -12.67 10.70
C ALA A 53 1.18 -13.92 11.48
N ASP A 54 0.51 -14.22 12.59
CA ASP A 54 0.82 -15.37 13.42
C ASP A 54 0.57 -16.68 12.66
N ALA A 55 -0.57 -16.80 11.98
CA ALA A 55 -0.86 -17.95 11.12
C ALA A 55 0.20 -18.17 10.02
N LEU A 56 0.69 -17.08 9.42
CA LEU A 56 1.77 -17.14 8.42
C LEU A 56 3.13 -17.52 9.03
N ARG A 57 3.45 -17.04 10.24
CA ARG A 57 4.70 -17.35 10.95
C ARG A 57 4.78 -18.80 11.40
N GLU A 58 3.64 -19.42 11.69
CA GLU A 58 3.53 -20.83 12.05
C GLU A 58 3.54 -21.76 10.82
N SER A 59 3.40 -21.21 9.60
CA SER A 59 3.38 -22.00 8.36
C SER A 59 4.71 -22.74 8.11
N PRO A 60 4.66 -23.99 7.60
CA PRO A 60 5.86 -24.72 7.19
C PRO A 60 6.51 -24.13 5.93
N ARG A 61 5.81 -23.28 5.17
CA ARG A 61 6.34 -22.67 3.93
C ARG A 61 7.29 -21.51 4.25
N PRO A 62 8.54 -21.51 3.74
CA PRO A 62 9.50 -20.44 4.03
C PRO A 62 9.01 -19.04 3.69
N PHE A 63 8.35 -18.87 2.54
CA PHE A 63 7.80 -17.58 2.12
C PHE A 63 6.75 -17.05 3.11
N ASP A 64 5.88 -17.92 3.61
CA ASP A 64 4.83 -17.51 4.54
C ASP A 64 5.43 -17.00 5.84
N ARG A 65 6.47 -17.66 6.36
CA ARG A 65 7.12 -17.19 7.58
C ARG A 65 7.72 -15.79 7.41
N GLU A 66 8.39 -15.54 6.28
CA GLU A 66 8.90 -14.20 5.99
C GLU A 66 7.77 -13.19 5.81
N HIS A 67 6.68 -13.56 5.14
CA HIS A 67 5.52 -12.70 4.98
C HIS A 67 4.86 -12.36 6.32
N GLY A 68 4.72 -13.34 7.22
CA GLY A 68 4.18 -13.12 8.56
C GLY A 68 5.09 -12.26 9.44
N ARG A 69 6.42 -12.39 9.33
CA ARG A 69 7.39 -11.49 9.98
C ARG A 69 7.25 -10.06 9.46
N PHE A 70 7.18 -9.89 8.14
CA PHE A 70 7.00 -8.59 7.50
C PHE A 70 5.68 -7.93 7.91
N LEU A 71 4.60 -8.72 7.99
CA LEU A 71 3.28 -8.24 8.36
C LEU A 71 3.23 -7.81 9.84
N TRP A 72 3.74 -8.65 10.75
CA TRP A 72 3.87 -8.30 12.17
C TRP A 72 4.71 -7.04 12.38
N ALA A 73 5.85 -6.93 11.70
CA ALA A 73 6.73 -5.78 11.80
C ALA A 73 6.05 -4.50 11.31
N GLY A 74 5.33 -4.56 10.18
CA GLY A 74 4.56 -3.45 9.66
C GLY A 74 3.48 -2.97 10.64
N VAL A 75 2.66 -3.87 11.19
CA VAL A 75 1.63 -3.51 12.19
C VAL A 75 2.28 -2.88 13.42
N THR A 76 3.36 -3.49 13.92
CA THR A 76 4.07 -2.99 15.10
C THR A 76 4.61 -1.58 14.86
N LEU A 77 5.25 -1.33 13.72
CA LEU A 77 5.78 -0.02 13.34
C LEU A 77 4.68 1.04 13.17
N ALA A 78 3.49 0.65 12.72
CA ALA A 78 2.38 1.58 12.56
C ALA A 78 1.91 2.18 13.89
N GLY A 79 2.03 1.43 14.99
CA GLY A 79 1.76 1.92 16.35
C GLY A 79 2.69 3.06 16.79
N TYR A 80 3.83 3.25 16.12
CA TYR A 80 4.78 4.34 16.39
C TYR A 80 4.64 5.53 15.43
N ARG A 81 3.64 5.54 14.52
CA ARG A 81 3.39 6.69 13.64
C ARG A 81 3.15 7.96 14.46
N GLY A 82 3.84 9.03 14.11
CA GLY A 82 3.72 10.33 14.79
C GLY A 82 4.24 10.37 16.22
N SER A 83 4.79 9.27 16.74
CA SER A 83 5.48 9.26 18.03
C SER A 83 6.91 9.76 17.86
N GLU A 84 7.47 10.38 18.91
CA GLU A 84 8.91 10.63 18.96
C GLU A 84 9.69 9.31 18.89
N PRO A 85 10.96 9.33 18.41
CA PRO A 85 11.76 8.12 18.27
C PRO A 85 11.80 7.34 19.57
N ALA A 86 11.05 6.23 19.63
CA ALA A 86 10.92 5.47 20.85
C ALA A 86 12.26 4.79 21.15
N THR A 87 12.74 4.89 22.40
CA THR A 87 13.81 4.03 22.93
C THR A 87 13.26 2.65 23.32
N ASP A 88 12.23 2.18 22.62
CA ASP A 88 11.57 0.90 22.87
C ASP A 88 12.28 -0.20 22.07
N GLY A 89 12.69 -1.28 22.75
CA GLY A 89 13.27 -2.45 22.09
C GLY A 89 12.36 -3.04 21.02
N THR A 90 11.04 -2.98 21.23
CA THR A 90 10.02 -3.48 20.31
C THR A 90 10.05 -2.74 18.98
N PHE A 91 10.27 -1.43 19.00
CA PHE A 91 10.42 -0.63 17.77
C PHE A 91 11.63 -1.10 16.97
N PHE A 92 12.80 -1.22 17.60
CA PHE A 92 14.02 -1.64 16.91
C PHE A 92 13.95 -3.08 16.42
N ASP A 93 13.30 -3.97 17.17
CA ASP A 93 13.01 -5.32 16.71
C ASP A 93 12.11 -5.30 15.48
N ALA A 94 11.04 -4.50 15.47
CA ALA A 94 10.17 -4.38 14.30
C ALA A 94 10.91 -3.78 13.09
N VAL A 95 11.76 -2.77 13.26
CA VAL A 95 12.61 -2.23 12.17
C VAL A 95 13.53 -3.32 11.61
N ARG A 96 14.17 -4.11 12.49
CA ARG A 96 15.05 -5.21 12.10
C ARG A 96 14.28 -6.28 11.33
N GLU A 97 13.15 -6.73 11.87
CA GLU A 97 12.30 -7.74 11.25
C GLU A 97 11.78 -7.27 9.89
N GLN A 98 11.32 -6.03 9.75
CA GLN A 98 10.91 -5.45 8.46
C GLN A 98 12.09 -5.41 7.48
N THR A 99 13.26 -4.96 7.90
CA THR A 99 14.44 -4.84 7.03
C THR A 99 14.91 -6.21 6.50
N GLU A 100 14.88 -7.24 7.35
CA GLU A 100 15.30 -8.59 6.98
C GLU A 100 14.28 -9.31 6.08
N SER A 101 13.00 -9.17 6.39
CA SER A 101 11.92 -9.90 5.70
C SER A 101 11.39 -9.19 4.45
N ALA A 102 11.54 -7.85 4.35
CA ALA A 102 10.98 -7.07 3.24
C ALA A 102 11.49 -7.53 1.86
N PRO A 103 12.80 -7.68 1.58
CA PRO A 103 13.25 -7.94 0.21
C PRO A 103 12.60 -9.18 -0.46
N PRO A 104 12.57 -10.38 0.16
CA PRO A 104 11.91 -11.53 -0.46
C PRO A 104 10.39 -11.37 -0.58
N VAL A 105 9.74 -10.73 0.42
CA VAL A 105 8.29 -10.52 0.41
C VAL A 105 7.87 -9.55 -0.69
N LEU A 106 8.52 -8.38 -0.73
CA LEU A 106 8.28 -7.34 -1.72
C LEU A 106 8.56 -7.85 -3.13
N ALA A 107 9.69 -8.54 -3.35
CA ALA A 107 10.02 -9.11 -4.66
C ALA A 107 8.93 -10.06 -5.18
N ALA A 108 8.49 -11.01 -4.35
CA ALA A 108 7.47 -11.97 -4.75
C ALA A 108 6.10 -11.32 -4.98
N GLN A 109 5.69 -10.41 -4.12
CA GLN A 109 4.39 -9.73 -4.24
C GLN A 109 4.35 -8.77 -5.42
N VAL A 110 5.40 -7.98 -5.64
CA VAL A 110 5.53 -7.12 -6.82
C VAL A 110 5.53 -7.94 -8.09
N LYS A 111 6.25 -9.07 -8.14
CA LYS A 111 6.23 -9.96 -9.31
C LYS A 111 4.83 -10.52 -9.55
N ARG A 112 4.14 -10.95 -8.51
CA ARG A 112 2.76 -11.48 -8.60
C ARG A 112 1.75 -10.42 -9.05
N LEU A 113 1.89 -9.18 -8.58
CA LEU A 113 0.94 -8.11 -8.87
C LEU A 113 1.23 -7.44 -10.21
N ARG A 114 2.47 -7.00 -10.42
CA ARG A 114 2.86 -6.14 -11.54
C ARG A 114 3.69 -6.84 -12.61
N GLY A 115 4.12 -8.08 -12.37
CA GLY A 115 5.06 -8.78 -13.25
C GLY A 115 6.49 -8.23 -13.21
N TRP A 116 6.78 -7.20 -12.41
CA TRP A 116 8.09 -6.57 -12.36
C TRP A 116 9.13 -7.48 -11.71
N ASP A 117 10.33 -7.49 -12.27
CA ASP A 117 11.47 -8.15 -11.65
C ASP A 117 12.10 -7.26 -10.59
N TRP A 118 12.58 -7.87 -9.51
CA TRP A 118 13.14 -7.12 -8.37
C TRP A 118 14.34 -6.25 -8.76
N ALA A 119 15.13 -6.69 -9.75
CA ALA A 119 16.24 -5.92 -10.30
C ALA A 119 15.80 -4.60 -10.99
N GLU A 120 14.52 -4.52 -11.38
CA GLU A 120 13.92 -3.32 -11.96
C GLU A 120 13.26 -2.42 -10.92
N CYS A 121 13.32 -2.76 -9.64
CA CYS A 121 12.57 -2.09 -8.58
C CYS A 121 13.47 -1.27 -7.66
N ALA A 122 12.97 -0.11 -7.25
CA ALA A 122 13.49 0.66 -6.13
C ALA A 122 12.44 0.68 -5.03
N TRP A 123 12.88 0.54 -3.79
CA TRP A 123 12.02 0.64 -2.61
C TRP A 123 12.49 1.78 -1.71
N ASP A 124 11.54 2.43 -1.07
CA ASP A 124 11.77 3.55 -0.15
C ASP A 124 10.85 3.42 1.07
N ASN A 125 11.35 3.82 2.24
CA ASN A 125 10.62 3.83 3.49
C ASN A 125 10.37 5.27 3.90
N ASP A 126 9.13 5.59 4.27
CA ASP A 126 8.80 6.93 4.73
C ASP A 126 9.29 7.12 6.18
N ALA A 127 10.21 8.06 6.41
CA ALA A 127 10.71 8.35 7.75
C ALA A 127 9.62 8.83 8.72
N THR A 128 8.51 9.37 8.21
CA THR A 128 7.35 9.82 9.00
C THR A 128 6.30 8.74 9.19
N ALA A 129 6.38 7.65 8.41
CA ALA A 129 5.52 6.49 8.49
C ALA A 129 6.38 5.22 8.33
N PRO A 130 7.07 4.77 9.39
CA PRO A 130 8.11 3.73 9.30
C PRO A 130 7.58 2.37 8.83
N ASP A 131 6.28 2.12 8.96
CA ASP A 131 5.62 0.93 8.43
C ASP A 131 5.29 1.02 6.93
N ARG A 132 5.41 2.22 6.34
CA ARG A 132 5.09 2.48 4.94
C ARG A 132 6.29 2.21 4.05
N VAL A 133 6.11 1.25 3.15
CA VAL A 133 7.09 0.89 2.14
C VAL A 133 6.51 1.19 0.75
N THR A 134 7.26 1.90 -0.09
CA THR A 134 6.86 2.15 -1.48
C THR A 134 7.83 1.46 -2.42
N VAL A 135 7.34 0.56 -3.27
CA VAL A 135 8.13 -0.03 -4.36
C VAL A 135 7.70 0.56 -5.68
N SER A 136 8.65 1.06 -6.46
CA SER A 136 8.43 1.67 -7.77
C SER A 136 9.43 1.15 -8.80
N ARG A 137 9.06 1.21 -10.08
CA ARG A 137 9.97 0.80 -11.15
C ARG A 137 11.12 1.81 -11.30
N ILE A 138 12.34 1.28 -11.38
CA ILE A 138 13.54 2.03 -11.69
C ILE A 138 13.41 2.58 -13.12
N PRO A 139 13.50 3.90 -13.33
CA PRO A 139 13.53 4.45 -14.68
C PRO A 139 14.73 3.93 -15.46
N GLU A 140 14.53 3.67 -16.75
CA GLU A 140 15.62 3.33 -17.66
C GLU A 140 16.74 4.38 -17.57
N PRO A 141 18.00 3.94 -17.54
CA PRO A 141 19.13 4.86 -17.58
C PRO A 141 19.08 5.61 -18.92
N ILE A 142 19.26 6.93 -18.87
CA ILE A 142 19.49 7.70 -20.10
C ILE A 142 20.96 7.48 -20.49
N THR A 143 21.25 7.24 -21.76
CA THR A 143 22.62 7.07 -22.26
C THR A 143 23.48 8.27 -21.85
N GLY A 144 24.60 8.00 -21.17
CA GLY A 144 25.51 9.03 -20.66
C GLY A 144 25.09 9.68 -19.34
N GLU A 145 23.95 9.31 -18.74
CA GLU A 145 23.49 9.88 -17.47
C GLU A 145 24.37 9.41 -16.30
N HIS A 146 24.91 10.38 -15.56
CA HIS A 146 25.72 10.08 -14.38
C HIS A 146 24.83 9.52 -13.25
N PRO A 147 25.29 8.56 -12.41
CA PRO A 147 24.48 7.98 -11.33
C PRO A 147 23.88 9.03 -10.37
N ARG A 148 24.57 10.15 -10.14
CA ARG A 148 24.08 11.27 -9.34
C ARG A 148 22.89 11.98 -10.00
N GLU A 149 22.95 12.21 -11.31
CA GLU A 149 21.86 12.81 -12.10
C GLU A 149 20.65 11.90 -12.09
N ARG A 150 20.86 10.59 -12.25
CA ARG A 150 19.79 9.59 -12.13
C ARG A 150 19.09 9.64 -10.77
N ARG A 151 19.86 9.77 -9.67
CA ARG A 151 19.29 9.94 -8.32
C ARG A 151 18.50 11.24 -8.17
N LEU A 152 19.01 12.34 -8.71
CA LEU A 152 18.31 13.64 -8.68
C LEU A 152 17.03 13.63 -9.54
N ARG A 153 17.09 13.03 -10.73
CA ARG A 153 15.94 12.82 -11.62
C ARG A 153 14.86 11.99 -10.92
N ARG A 154 15.22 10.90 -10.23
CA ARG A 154 14.28 10.12 -9.43
C ARG A 154 13.58 10.94 -8.35
N ARG A 155 14.30 11.84 -7.67
CA ARG A 155 13.74 12.71 -6.62
C ARG A 155 12.83 13.82 -7.16
N ARG A 156 13.06 14.28 -8.39
CA ARG A 156 12.27 15.37 -9.01
C ARG A 156 11.09 14.89 -9.83
N ARG A 157 11.06 13.61 -10.20
CA ARG A 157 10.02 13.06 -11.07
C ARG A 157 8.68 13.05 -10.32
N ALA A 158 7.61 13.35 -11.05
CA ALA A 158 6.27 13.03 -10.59
C ALA A 158 6.21 11.55 -10.17
N PRO A 159 5.45 11.21 -9.13
CA PRO A 159 5.38 9.84 -8.63
C PRO A 159 4.91 8.91 -9.75
N GLY A 160 5.77 7.98 -10.17
CA GLY A 160 5.45 6.97 -11.17
C GLY A 160 4.68 5.78 -10.58
N PRO A 161 4.39 4.76 -11.41
CA PRO A 161 3.72 3.55 -10.94
C PRO A 161 4.43 2.93 -9.74
N ALA A 162 3.65 2.52 -8.75
CA ALA A 162 4.16 1.97 -7.50
C ALA A 162 3.18 0.99 -6.87
N VAL A 163 3.69 0.15 -5.98
CA VAL A 163 2.92 -0.63 -5.01
C VAL A 163 3.35 -0.13 -3.64
N ILE A 164 2.40 0.04 -2.74
CA ILE A 164 2.61 0.67 -1.44
C ILE A 164 2.09 -0.29 -0.38
N TRP A 165 2.95 -0.58 0.58
CA TRP A 165 2.62 -1.33 1.77
C TRP A 165 2.47 -0.39 2.94
N GLU A 166 1.48 -0.68 3.77
CA GLU A 166 1.30 -0.09 5.08
C GLU A 166 0.86 -1.21 6.02
N ARG A 167 1.34 -1.18 7.26
CA ARG A 167 1.03 -2.25 8.23
C ARG A 167 1.36 -3.65 7.67
N GLY A 168 2.36 -3.72 6.80
CA GLY A 168 2.84 -4.94 6.16
C GLY A 168 1.90 -5.59 5.14
N CYS A 169 0.80 -4.92 4.76
CA CYS A 169 -0.08 -5.33 3.66
C CYS A 169 0.05 -4.39 2.47
N VAL A 170 -0.22 -4.86 1.26
CA VAL A 170 -0.42 -3.98 0.10
C VAL A 170 -1.75 -3.23 0.29
N THR A 171 -1.67 -1.98 0.75
CA THR A 171 -2.84 -1.14 1.00
C THR A 171 -3.07 -0.13 -0.11
N ALA A 172 -2.06 0.15 -0.94
CA ALA A 172 -2.23 1.08 -2.03
C ALA A 172 -1.43 0.72 -3.29
N VAL A 173 -1.95 1.18 -4.43
CA VAL A 173 -1.26 1.13 -5.71
C VAL A 173 -1.24 2.51 -6.34
N ARG A 174 -0.18 2.79 -7.10
CA ARG A 174 -0.08 3.97 -7.95
C ARG A 174 0.04 3.52 -9.40
N LEU A 175 -0.86 3.99 -10.26
CA LEU A 175 -1.00 3.56 -11.65
C LEU A 175 -1.92 4.52 -12.42
N GLY A 176 -2.00 4.42 -13.75
CA GLY A 176 -2.89 5.27 -14.55
C GLY A 176 -4.35 4.82 -14.46
N LEU A 177 -5.31 5.72 -14.71
CA LEU A 177 -6.74 5.41 -14.69
C LEU A 177 -7.09 4.19 -15.56
N ARG A 178 -6.56 4.14 -16.78
CA ARG A 178 -6.82 3.00 -17.69
C ARG A 178 -6.35 1.68 -17.11
N GLU A 179 -5.16 1.66 -16.50
CA GLU A 179 -4.62 0.48 -15.84
C GLU A 179 -5.47 0.11 -14.62
N TRP A 180 -5.95 1.10 -13.86
CA TRP A 180 -6.84 0.86 -12.72
C TRP A 180 -8.12 0.15 -13.17
N VAL A 181 -8.81 0.71 -14.15
CA VAL A 181 -10.06 0.16 -14.68
C VAL A 181 -9.89 -1.23 -15.26
N THR A 182 -8.69 -1.56 -15.77
CA THR A 182 -8.44 -2.87 -16.39
C THR A 182 -7.97 -3.92 -15.38
N GLU A 183 -7.14 -3.53 -14.40
CA GLU A 183 -6.43 -4.46 -13.53
C GLU A 183 -6.87 -4.39 -12.06
N GLY A 184 -7.61 -3.36 -11.65
CA GLY A 184 -7.98 -3.10 -10.26
C GLY A 184 -8.74 -4.25 -9.61
N GLY A 185 -9.65 -4.90 -10.34
CA GLY A 185 -10.37 -6.07 -9.83
C GLY A 185 -9.44 -7.25 -9.54
N ALA A 186 -8.44 -7.48 -10.40
CA ALA A 186 -7.42 -8.51 -10.16
C ALA A 186 -6.53 -8.19 -8.97
N TYR A 187 -6.27 -6.91 -8.70
CA TYR A 187 -5.53 -6.49 -7.51
C TYR A 187 -6.35 -6.71 -6.23
N LEU A 188 -7.63 -6.31 -6.21
CA LEU A 188 -8.50 -6.50 -5.04
C LEU A 188 -8.74 -7.97 -4.70
N ALA A 189 -8.75 -8.84 -5.70
CA ALA A 189 -8.85 -10.29 -5.48
C ALA A 189 -7.60 -10.88 -4.78
N ARG A 190 -6.47 -10.17 -4.77
CA ARG A 190 -5.18 -10.69 -4.29
C ARG A 190 -4.64 -9.96 -3.06
N CYS A 191 -5.10 -8.74 -2.82
CA CYS A 191 -4.55 -7.83 -1.82
C CYS A 191 -5.65 -6.96 -1.21
N PRO A 192 -5.49 -6.55 0.06
CA PRO A 192 -6.43 -5.67 0.73
C PRO A 192 -6.15 -4.22 0.33
N ILE A 193 -6.32 -3.89 -0.96
CA ILE A 193 -6.09 -2.52 -1.44
C ILE A 193 -7.19 -1.62 -0.90
N GLU A 194 -6.77 -0.64 -0.13
CA GLU A 194 -7.61 0.40 0.49
C GLU A 194 -7.66 1.65 -0.38
N ARG A 195 -6.66 1.90 -1.24
CA ARG A 195 -6.65 3.05 -2.15
C ARG A 195 -5.84 2.88 -3.44
N ALA A 196 -6.23 3.60 -4.50
CA ALA A 196 -5.46 3.78 -5.72
C ALA A 196 -5.12 5.27 -5.93
N GLU A 197 -3.85 5.57 -6.16
CA GLU A 197 -3.37 6.91 -6.54
C GLU A 197 -3.21 6.96 -8.07
N LEU A 198 -3.94 7.86 -8.74
CA LEU A 198 -3.96 7.91 -10.21
C LEU A 198 -2.81 8.78 -10.76
N THR A 199 -1.90 8.19 -11.55
CA THR A 199 -0.69 8.89 -12.05
C THR A 199 -0.98 9.92 -13.12
N ASP A 200 -2.05 9.72 -13.88
CA ASP A 200 -2.52 10.59 -14.97
C ASP A 200 -3.41 11.74 -14.49
N THR A 201 -3.78 11.76 -13.21
CA THR A 201 -4.48 12.89 -12.58
C THR A 201 -3.87 13.16 -11.21
N PRO A 202 -2.76 13.94 -11.15
CA PRO A 202 -2.06 14.20 -9.89
C PRO A 202 -2.99 14.74 -8.81
N GLY A 203 -2.93 14.15 -7.61
CA GLY A 203 -3.78 14.52 -6.48
C GLY A 203 -5.13 13.80 -6.43
N LEU A 204 -5.48 13.00 -7.45
CA LEU A 204 -6.65 12.14 -7.43
C LEU A 204 -6.35 10.81 -6.75
N VAL A 205 -7.17 10.47 -5.76
CA VAL A 205 -7.12 9.23 -4.99
C VAL A 205 -8.49 8.57 -5.01
N VAL A 206 -8.53 7.30 -5.37
CA VAL A 206 -9.71 6.44 -5.21
C VAL A 206 -9.52 5.65 -3.92
N ARG A 207 -10.43 5.80 -2.94
CA ARG A 207 -10.43 5.03 -1.71
C ARG A 207 -11.58 4.04 -1.71
N LEU A 208 -11.30 2.87 -1.14
CA LEU A 208 -12.24 1.78 -0.95
C LEU A 208 -12.45 1.63 0.55
N LEU A 209 -13.67 1.89 0.98
CA LEU A 209 -14.07 1.83 2.38
C LEU A 209 -15.07 0.69 2.51
N GLY A 210 -14.67 -0.40 3.18
CA GLY A 210 -15.56 -1.49 3.55
C GLY A 210 -16.10 -1.29 4.95
N ASP A 211 -17.37 -1.63 5.16
CA ASP A 211 -17.96 -1.79 6.48
C ASP A 211 -19.01 -2.92 6.49
N ALA A 212 -19.68 -3.13 7.62
CA ALA A 212 -20.71 -4.17 7.77
C ALA A 212 -21.93 -3.96 6.85
N THR A 213 -22.15 -2.75 6.33
CA THR A 213 -23.29 -2.38 5.47
C THR A 213 -22.96 -2.45 3.98
N GLY A 214 -21.66 -2.50 3.63
CA GLY A 214 -21.18 -2.74 2.29
C GLY A 214 -19.93 -1.93 1.98
N TRP A 215 -19.86 -1.48 0.74
CA TRP A 215 -18.67 -0.84 0.20
C TRP A 215 -18.98 0.58 -0.23
N ARG A 216 -18.07 1.49 0.09
CA ARG A 216 -18.11 2.85 -0.40
C ARG A 216 -16.85 3.14 -1.19
N VAL A 217 -17.04 3.74 -2.34
CA VAL A 217 -15.95 4.29 -3.14
C VAL A 217 -15.95 5.79 -2.95
N GLU A 218 -14.81 6.32 -2.54
CA GLU A 218 -14.59 7.75 -2.39
C GLU A 218 -13.52 8.18 -3.41
N LEU A 219 -13.83 9.15 -4.27
CA LEU A 219 -12.83 9.85 -5.05
C LEU A 219 -12.52 11.19 -4.39
N SER A 220 -11.25 11.38 -4.05
CA SER A 220 -10.75 12.63 -3.48
C SER A 220 -9.73 13.24 -4.44
N LEU A 221 -9.99 14.47 -4.91
CA LEU A 221 -9.10 15.25 -5.76
C LEU A 221 -8.55 16.45 -4.98
N ARG A 222 -7.24 16.48 -4.76
CA ARG A 222 -6.55 17.65 -4.19
C ARG A 222 -6.20 18.64 -5.30
N LEU A 223 -6.90 19.77 -5.32
CA LEU A 223 -6.61 20.89 -6.21
C LEU A 223 -5.53 21.80 -5.62
N PRO A 224 -4.53 22.23 -6.40
CA PRO A 224 -3.55 23.22 -5.95
C PRO A 224 -4.22 24.57 -5.72
N ALA A 225 -3.60 25.44 -4.93
CA ALA A 225 -4.01 26.84 -4.85
C ALA A 225 -3.95 27.49 -6.25
N ALA A 226 -4.85 28.43 -6.53
CA ALA A 226 -4.80 29.18 -7.78
C ALA A 226 -3.47 29.94 -7.88
N ALA A 227 -2.91 30.03 -9.09
CA ALA A 227 -1.61 30.65 -9.32
C ALA A 227 -1.57 32.15 -8.95
N ASP A 228 -2.72 32.82 -9.01
CA ASP A 228 -2.93 34.21 -8.62
C ASP A 228 -3.19 34.39 -7.11
N GLY A 229 -3.24 33.29 -6.34
CA GLY A 229 -3.55 33.29 -4.92
C GLY A 229 -5.02 33.56 -4.57
N SER A 230 -5.91 33.68 -5.57
CA SER A 230 -7.33 33.99 -5.36
C SER A 230 -8.10 32.86 -4.67
N GLN A 231 -7.62 31.62 -4.80
CA GLN A 231 -8.25 30.44 -4.21
C GLN A 231 -7.21 29.55 -3.50
N PRO A 232 -7.48 29.12 -2.26
CA PRO A 232 -6.59 28.19 -1.55
C PRO A 232 -6.65 26.78 -2.17
N ALA A 233 -5.68 25.94 -1.82
CA ALA A 233 -5.74 24.51 -2.11
C ALA A 233 -6.99 23.92 -1.46
N VAL A 234 -7.74 23.10 -2.19
CA VAL A 234 -8.98 22.47 -1.72
C VAL A 234 -8.99 21.00 -2.10
N THR A 235 -9.64 20.18 -1.30
CA THR A 235 -9.92 18.78 -1.64
C THR A 235 -11.39 18.67 -2.01
N LEU A 236 -11.66 18.27 -3.24
CA LEU A 236 -12.99 17.87 -3.68
C LEU A 236 -13.17 16.39 -3.40
N THR A 237 -14.30 16.00 -2.82
CA THR A 237 -14.59 14.61 -2.50
C THR A 237 -15.97 14.24 -3.02
N HIS A 238 -16.00 13.18 -3.83
CA HIS A 238 -17.23 12.55 -4.28
C HIS A 238 -17.27 11.14 -3.71
N GLU A 239 -18.39 10.78 -3.09
CA GLU A 239 -18.59 9.44 -2.56
C GLU A 239 -19.78 8.77 -3.20
N ARG A 240 -19.70 7.45 -3.33
CA ARG A 240 -20.85 6.66 -3.73
C ARG A 240 -20.80 5.30 -3.06
N SER A 241 -21.94 4.94 -2.49
CA SER A 241 -22.12 3.69 -1.76
C SER A 241 -22.67 2.60 -2.66
N VAL A 242 -22.26 1.38 -2.35
CA VAL A 242 -22.67 0.12 -2.97
C VAL A 242 -23.16 -0.74 -1.83
N GLY A 243 -24.33 -1.36 -2.00
CA GLY A 243 -24.87 -2.25 -0.99
C GLY A 243 -23.90 -3.37 -0.61
N ALA A 244 -24.17 -4.04 0.50
CA ALA A 244 -23.37 -5.17 0.97
C ALA A 244 -23.10 -6.17 -0.15
N VAL A 245 -21.81 -6.41 -0.42
CA VAL A 245 -21.38 -7.42 -1.38
C VAL A 245 -20.68 -8.56 -0.64
N PRO A 246 -21.15 -9.80 -0.83
CA PRO A 246 -20.47 -10.98 -0.28
C PRO A 246 -18.97 -11.00 -0.61
N ALA A 247 -18.16 -11.50 0.32
CA ALA A 247 -16.71 -11.50 0.20
C ALA A 247 -16.19 -12.25 -1.04
N ASP A 248 -16.90 -13.29 -1.47
CA ASP A 248 -16.62 -14.10 -2.66
C ASP A 248 -16.93 -13.37 -3.98
N ARG A 249 -17.67 -12.26 -3.93
CA ARG A 249 -18.05 -11.45 -5.11
C ARG A 249 -17.25 -10.16 -5.27
N ARG A 250 -16.19 -9.93 -4.50
CA ARG A 250 -15.40 -8.68 -4.55
C ARG A 250 -14.79 -8.37 -5.92
N GLY A 251 -14.40 -9.40 -6.68
CA GLY A 251 -13.96 -9.24 -8.07
C GLY A 251 -15.05 -8.61 -8.95
N SER A 252 -16.31 -9.07 -8.81
CA SER A 252 -17.45 -8.48 -9.53
C SER A 252 -17.86 -7.11 -9.01
N VAL A 253 -17.60 -6.77 -7.74
CA VAL A 253 -17.80 -5.40 -7.23
C VAL A 253 -16.92 -4.41 -7.97
N PHE A 254 -15.69 -4.81 -8.28
CA PHE A 254 -14.84 -3.96 -9.08
C PHE A 254 -15.50 -3.65 -10.42
N ASP A 255 -16.05 -4.64 -11.13
CA ASP A 255 -16.69 -4.40 -12.43
C ASP A 255 -17.97 -3.57 -12.33
N GLU A 256 -18.78 -3.77 -11.28
CA GLU A 256 -20.04 -3.05 -11.06
C GLU A 256 -19.84 -1.61 -10.57
N VAL A 257 -18.77 -1.36 -9.81
CA VAL A 257 -18.59 -0.14 -9.02
C VAL A 257 -17.37 0.64 -9.46
N LEU A 258 -16.26 -0.03 -9.71
CA LEU A 258 -15.01 0.62 -10.10
C LEU A 258 -14.75 0.49 -11.61
N GLY A 259 -15.64 -0.24 -12.29
CA GLY A 259 -15.67 -0.43 -13.73
C GLY A 259 -16.04 0.86 -14.46
N GLY A 260 -15.82 0.81 -15.78
CA GLY A 260 -15.81 1.98 -16.66
C GLY A 260 -16.90 3.02 -16.39
N PRO A 261 -18.21 2.69 -16.46
CA PRO A 261 -19.26 3.70 -16.43
C PRO A 261 -19.35 4.47 -15.11
N PHE A 262 -19.22 3.79 -13.98
CA PHE A 262 -19.35 4.42 -12.66
C PHE A 262 -18.19 5.35 -12.37
N LEU A 263 -16.95 4.86 -12.57
CA LEU A 263 -15.77 5.66 -12.33
C LEU A 263 -15.70 6.83 -13.31
N THR A 264 -16.12 6.62 -14.56
CA THR A 264 -16.23 7.68 -15.58
C THR A 264 -17.20 8.78 -15.15
N GLN A 265 -18.36 8.43 -14.59
CA GLN A 265 -19.31 9.43 -14.11
C GLN A 265 -18.75 10.24 -12.94
N LEU A 266 -18.19 9.59 -11.91
CA LEU A 266 -17.60 10.30 -10.76
C LEU A 266 -16.42 11.20 -11.18
N LEU A 267 -15.64 10.77 -12.17
CA LEU A 267 -14.59 11.60 -12.77
C LEU A 267 -15.16 12.79 -13.54
N ALA A 268 -16.27 12.61 -14.26
CA ALA A 268 -16.95 13.69 -14.97
C ALA A 268 -17.52 14.73 -13.98
N ASP A 269 -18.11 14.27 -12.88
CA ASP A 269 -18.63 15.12 -11.80
C ASP A 269 -17.49 15.91 -11.14
N LEU A 270 -16.41 15.22 -10.73
CA LEU A 270 -15.21 15.86 -10.18
C LEU A 270 -14.56 16.86 -11.13
N ARG A 271 -14.56 16.56 -12.44
CA ARG A 271 -14.01 17.46 -13.46
C ARG A 271 -14.87 18.69 -13.64
N THR A 272 -16.19 18.53 -13.57
CA THR A 272 -17.15 19.64 -13.61
C THR A 272 -16.94 20.55 -12.40
N ASP A 273 -16.81 19.99 -11.21
CA ASP A 273 -16.58 20.76 -9.98
C ASP A 273 -15.21 21.42 -9.91
N ALA A 274 -14.17 20.77 -10.46
CA ALA A 274 -12.83 21.34 -10.52
C ALA A 274 -12.72 22.50 -11.52
N GLY A 275 -13.54 22.49 -12.59
CA GLY A 275 -13.49 23.47 -13.66
C GLY A 275 -12.06 23.66 -14.21
N ASP A 276 -11.62 24.90 -14.29
CA ASP A 276 -10.29 25.26 -14.82
C ASP A 276 -9.12 24.85 -13.92
N ARG A 277 -9.39 24.39 -12.69
CA ARG A 277 -8.36 23.92 -11.75
C ARG A 277 -8.03 22.44 -11.92
N TRP A 278 -8.71 21.74 -12.82
CA TRP A 278 -8.41 20.34 -13.11
C TRP A 278 -6.92 20.15 -13.45
N PRO A 279 -6.22 19.16 -12.87
CA PRO A 279 -4.82 18.91 -13.20
C PRO A 279 -4.69 18.57 -14.68
N ASN A 280 -4.09 19.47 -15.45
CA ASN A 280 -3.71 19.18 -16.84
C ASN A 280 -2.55 18.16 -16.79
N GLY A 281 -2.80 16.97 -17.34
CA GLY A 281 -1.82 15.89 -17.47
C GLY A 281 -0.73 16.19 -18.49
#